data_AF-A0A7M7IZ48-F1
#
_entry.id   AF-A0A7M7IZ48-F1
#
_cell.length_a   1.000
_cell.length_b   1.000
_cell.length_c   1.000
_cell.angle_alpha   90.00
_cell.angle_beta   90.00
_cell.angle_gamma   90.00
#
_symmetry.space_group_name_H-M   'P 1'
#
loop_
_entity.id
_entity.type
_entity.pdbx_description
1 polymer ?
#
loop_
_entity_poly.entity_id
_entity_poly.type
_entity_poly.pdbx_seq_one_letter_code
_entity_poly.pdbx_strand_id
1 'polypeptide(L)'
;MKELTDVKERIFVCAIVRVLAAWLAQETSAMRTQVHALLPYILTVANDTFYAHRNTKLAEKANLGAKADEGSSSGEHDSLSDIDILRLLLPALCHLAVEEDARKILLKQK
;
A
#
# COMPACT_ATOMS: atom_id res chain seq x y z
N MET A 1 7.29 2.18 16.13
CA MET A 1 5.95 2.38 15.52
C MET A 1 4.97 1.53 16.30
N LYS A 2 3.79 2.04 16.62
CA LYS A 2 2.74 1.24 17.26
C LYS A 2 2.23 0.24 16.22
N GLU A 3 2.27 -1.05 16.51
CA GLU A 3 1.64 -2.04 15.63
C GLU A 3 0.13 -1.83 15.68
N LEU A 4 -0.48 -1.61 14.51
CA LEU A 4 -1.93 -1.52 14.38
C LEU A 4 -2.49 -2.94 14.28
N THR A 5 -2.98 -3.46 15.41
CA THR A 5 -3.61 -4.78 15.48
C THR A 5 -5.07 -4.77 15.04
N ASP A 6 -5.71 -3.60 15.00
CA ASP A 6 -7.11 -3.45 14.61
C ASP A 6 -7.27 -3.22 13.09
N VAL A 7 -8.12 -4.03 12.45
CA VAL A 7 -8.36 -3.99 11.00
C VAL A 7 -9.00 -2.67 10.57
N LYS A 8 -9.91 -2.08 11.36
CA LYS A 8 -10.57 -0.82 11.02
C LYS A 8 -9.57 0.33 11.07
N GLU A 9 -8.67 0.33 12.06
CA GLU A 9 -7.60 1.33 12.11
C GLU A 9 -6.66 1.21 10.90
N ARG A 10 -6.29 0.00 10.47
CA ARG A 10 -5.48 -0.21 9.25
C ARG A 10 -6.19 0.29 7.99
N ILE A 11 -7.48 0.03 7.85
CA ILE A 11 -8.29 0.55 6.73
C ILE A 11 -8.35 2.08 6.78
N PHE A 12 -8.52 2.67 7.97
CA PHE A 12 -8.50 4.12 8.14
C PHE A 12 -7.16 4.72 7.70
N VAL A 13 -6.03 4.13 8.11
CA VAL A 13 -4.70 4.55 7.63
C VAL A 13 -4.61 4.47 6.11
N CYS A 14 -5.08 3.39 5.48
CA CYS A 14 -5.12 3.25 4.03
C CYS A 14 -5.93 4.38 3.36
N ALA A 15 -7.07 4.76 3.94
CA ALA A 15 -7.89 5.86 3.44
C ALA A 15 -7.17 7.22 3.57
N ILE A 16 -6.46 7.46 4.67
CA ILE A 16 -5.66 8.67 4.87
C ILE A 16 -4.50 8.73 3.86
N VAL A 17 -3.76 7.63 3.68
CA VAL A 17 -2.68 7.57 2.69
C VAL A 17 -3.20 7.81 1.29
N ARG A 18 -4.40 7.31 0.94
CA ARG A 18 -5.04 7.58 -0.35
C ARG A 18 -5.29 9.08 -0.58
N VAL A 19 -5.82 9.79 0.41
CA VAL A 19 -6.05 11.25 0.32
C VAL A 19 -4.72 11.98 0.18
N LEU A 20 -3.73 11.58 0.98
CA LEU A 20 -2.38 12.17 0.91
C LEU A 20 -1.72 11.92 -0.45
N ALA A 21 -1.83 10.72 -1.02
CA ALA A 21 -1.29 10.37 -2.33
C ALA A 21 -1.87 11.26 -3.45
N ALA A 22 -3.18 11.50 -3.41
CA ALA A 22 -3.85 12.38 -4.37
C ALA A 22 -3.35 13.84 -4.25
N TRP A 23 -3.13 14.31 -3.01
CA TRP A 23 -2.60 15.65 -2.77
C TRP A 23 -1.13 15.77 -3.23
N LEU A 24 -0.27 14.80 -2.88
CA LEU A 24 1.15 14.80 -3.27
C LEU A 24 1.35 14.69 -4.79
N ALA A 25 0.39 14.12 -5.52
CA ALA A 25 0.42 14.09 -6.98
C ALA A 25 0.14 15.46 -7.61
N GLN A 26 -0.46 16.40 -6.88
CA GLN A 26 -0.78 17.75 -7.37
C GLN A 26 0.17 18.81 -6.80
N GLU A 27 0.44 18.75 -5.51
CA GLU A 27 1.28 19.71 -4.79
C GLU A 27 2.56 19.04 -4.29
N THR A 28 3.60 19.11 -5.13
CA THR A 28 4.84 18.34 -4.94
C THR A 28 5.86 19.01 -4.02
N SER A 29 5.70 20.31 -3.72
CA SER A 29 6.70 21.09 -2.99
C SER A 29 6.29 21.49 -1.57
N ALA A 30 5.04 21.28 -1.20
CA ALA A 30 4.47 21.66 0.08
C ALA A 30 4.84 20.66 1.19
N MET A 31 5.14 21.17 2.39
CA MET A 31 5.39 20.37 3.60
C MET A 31 6.46 19.27 3.44
N ARG A 32 7.46 19.48 2.59
CA ARG A 32 8.47 18.45 2.24
C ARG A 32 9.12 17.78 3.45
N THR A 33 9.51 18.54 4.46
CA THR A 33 10.10 17.98 5.69
C THR A 33 9.16 17.02 6.39
N GLN A 34 7.86 17.36 6.50
CA GLN A 34 6.85 16.51 7.13
C GLN A 34 6.54 15.29 6.26
N VAL A 35 6.47 15.46 4.94
CA VAL A 35 6.27 14.36 3.98
C VAL A 35 7.43 13.37 4.07
N HIS A 36 8.67 13.84 4.06
CA HIS A 36 9.86 13.00 4.20
C HIS A 36 9.89 12.24 5.52
N ALA A 37 9.43 12.85 6.62
CA ALA A 37 9.34 12.19 7.92
C ALA A 37 8.30 11.05 7.93
N LEU A 38 7.21 11.18 7.16
CA LEU A 38 6.15 10.17 7.06
C LEU A 38 6.39 9.13 5.96
N LEU A 39 7.20 9.46 4.95
CA LEU A 39 7.42 8.63 3.77
C LEU A 39 7.84 7.18 4.08
N PRO A 40 8.75 6.89 5.03
CA PRO A 40 9.08 5.51 5.39
C PRO A 40 7.88 4.69 5.88
N TYR A 41 7.00 5.32 6.66
CA TYR A 41 5.79 4.66 7.15
C TYR A 41 4.81 4.39 6.01
N ILE A 42 4.58 5.38 5.15
CA ILE A 42 3.70 5.26 3.98
C ILE A 42 4.15 4.11 3.08
N LEU A 43 5.46 4.00 2.82
CA LEU A 43 6.02 2.92 2.02
C LEU A 43 5.88 1.55 2.68
N THR A 44 5.98 1.49 4.01
CA THR A 44 5.74 0.24 4.77
C THR A 44 4.30 -0.23 4.58
N VAL A 45 3.32 0.66 4.77
CA VAL A 45 1.90 0.38 4.53
C VAL A 45 1.65 -0.01 3.06
N ALA A 46 2.33 0.66 2.12
CA ALA A 46 2.23 0.35 0.70
C ALA A 46 2.75 -1.06 0.37
N ASN A 47 3.88 -1.47 0.95
CA ASN A 47 4.42 -2.82 0.78
C ASN A 47 3.50 -3.87 1.41
N ASP A 48 3.06 -3.66 2.65
CA ASP A 48 2.20 -4.62 3.36
C ASP A 48 0.91 -4.90 2.58
N THR A 49 0.24 -3.84 2.12
CA THR A 49 -1.00 -3.95 1.34
C THR A 49 -0.75 -4.55 -0.05
N PHE A 50 0.33 -4.16 -0.74
CA PHE A 50 0.71 -4.74 -2.03
C PHE A 50 0.97 -6.25 -1.93
N TYR A 51 1.74 -6.72 -0.94
CA TYR A 51 2.02 -8.14 -0.78
C TYR A 51 0.78 -8.92 -0.36
N ALA A 52 -0.07 -8.38 0.52
CA ALA A 52 -1.35 -9.00 0.87
C ALA A 52 -2.26 -9.17 -0.36
N HIS A 53 -2.40 -8.11 -1.16
CA HIS A 53 -3.18 -8.12 -2.39
C HIS A 53 -2.63 -9.11 -3.43
N ARG A 54 -1.32 -9.07 -3.67
CA ARG A 54 -0.63 -9.97 -4.60
C ARG A 54 -0.76 -11.44 -4.18
N ASN A 55 -0.57 -11.75 -2.90
CA ASN A 55 -0.63 -13.12 -2.41
C ASN A 55 -2.03 -13.70 -2.55
N THR A 56 -3.06 -12.89 -2.28
CA THR A 56 -4.47 -13.27 -2.49
C THR A 56 -4.75 -13.56 -3.96
N LYS A 57 -4.35 -12.66 -4.87
CA LYS A 57 -4.50 -12.87 -6.33
C LYS A 57 -3.76 -14.11 -6.83
N LEU A 58 -2.58 -14.39 -6.28
CA LEU A 58 -1.81 -15.58 -6.63
C LEU A 58 -2.49 -16.86 -6.14
N ALA A 59 -3.02 -16.87 -4.92
CA ALA A 59 -3.76 -17.99 -4.36
C ALA A 59 -5.06 -18.26 -5.13
N GLU A 60 -5.82 -17.21 -5.47
CA GLU A 60 -7.01 -17.31 -6.35
C GLU A 60 -6.64 -17.98 -7.69
N LYS A 61 -5.57 -17.52 -8.33
CA LYS A 61 -5.10 -18.06 -9.61
C LYS A 61 -4.62 -19.51 -9.50
N ALA A 62 -3.95 -19.87 -8.41
CA ALA A 62 -3.51 -21.24 -8.14
C ALA A 62 -4.71 -22.18 -7.93
N ASN A 63 -5.74 -21.73 -7.22
CA ASN A 63 -6.96 -22.48 -6.98
C ASN A 63 -7.78 -22.70 -8.26
N LEU A 64 -7.83 -21.69 -9.14
CA LEU A 64 -8.45 -21.81 -10.47
C LEU A 64 -7.73 -22.83 -11.38
N GLY A 65 -6.43 -23.04 -11.18
CA GLY A 65 -5.67 -24.08 -11.88
C GLY A 65 -5.78 -25.47 -11.26
N ALA A 66 -6.27 -25.58 -10.01
CA ALA A 66 -6.21 -26.80 -9.22
C ALA A 66 -7.53 -27.59 -9.15
N LYS A 67 -8.72 -26.97 -9.28
CA LYS A 67 -10.00 -27.71 -9.20
C LYS A 67 -11.13 -27.14 -10.06
N ALA A 68 -11.59 -28.00 -10.98
CA ALA A 68 -12.92 -28.01 -11.58
C ALA A 68 -13.93 -28.82 -10.73
N ASP A 69 -13.67 -29.06 -9.44
CA ASP A 69 -14.57 -29.87 -8.62
C ASP A 69 -14.60 -29.43 -7.15
N GLU A 70 -15.83 -29.18 -6.70
CA GLU A 70 -16.29 -29.05 -5.31
C GLU A 70 -15.88 -27.83 -4.47
N GLY A 71 -16.92 -27.03 -4.15
CA GLY A 71 -17.06 -26.38 -2.85
C GLY A 71 -16.45 -24.99 -2.75
N SER A 72 -17.27 -23.96 -3.00
CA SER A 72 -16.98 -22.57 -2.62
C SER A 72 -16.79 -22.48 -1.11
N SER A 73 -15.54 -22.64 -0.65
CA SER A 73 -15.13 -22.26 0.69
C SER A 73 -15.03 -20.74 0.70
N SER A 74 -16.04 -20.08 1.25
CA SER A 74 -15.99 -18.69 1.69
C SER A 74 -14.97 -18.56 2.83
N GLY A 75 -13.67 -18.63 2.48
CA GLY A 75 -12.60 -18.25 3.39
C GLY A 75 -12.79 -16.78 3.77
N GLU A 76 -12.49 -16.45 5.02
CA GLU A 76 -12.59 -15.10 5.57
C GLU A 76 -11.89 -14.10 4.62
N HIS A 77 -12.69 -13.32 3.89
CA HIS A 77 -12.18 -12.37 2.92
C HIS A 77 -11.61 -11.18 3.68
N ASP A 78 -10.28 -11.16 3.87
CA ASP A 78 -9.59 -10.04 4.49
C ASP A 78 -9.77 -8.79 3.62
N SER A 79 -10.54 -7.82 4.13
CA SER A 79 -10.85 -6.58 3.40
C SER A 79 -9.60 -5.76 3.06
N LEU A 80 -8.48 -5.99 3.75
CA LEU A 80 -7.20 -5.36 3.43
C LEU A 80 -6.55 -5.94 2.17
N SER A 81 -6.86 -7.19 1.83
CA SER A 81 -6.35 -7.86 0.62
C SER A 81 -6.89 -7.27 -0.68
N ASP A 82 -7.94 -6.46 -0.63
CA ASP A 82 -8.46 -5.73 -1.80
C ASP A 82 -7.76 -4.39 -2.04
N ILE A 83 -6.97 -3.93 -1.07
CA ILE A 83 -6.36 -2.61 -1.10
C ILE A 83 -4.92 -2.73 -1.58
N ASP A 84 -4.58 -2.02 -2.65
CA ASP A 84 -3.21 -1.83 -3.11
C ASP A 84 -2.87 -0.34 -3.02
N ILE A 85 -2.26 0.07 -1.90
CA ILE A 85 -1.84 1.47 -1.68
C ILE A 85 -0.70 1.85 -2.60
N LEU A 86 0.20 0.92 -2.94
CA LEU A 86 1.32 1.20 -3.82
C LEU A 86 0.83 1.71 -5.18
N ARG A 87 -0.22 1.09 -5.74
CA ARG A 87 -0.84 1.55 -6.99
C ARG A 87 -1.38 2.97 -6.91
N LEU A 88 -1.95 3.36 -5.77
CA LEU A 88 -2.48 4.71 -5.55
C LEU A 88 -1.36 5.75 -5.37
N LEU A 89 -0.21 5.33 -4.84
CA LEU A 89 0.93 6.20 -4.56
C LEU A 89 1.79 6.47 -5.80
N LEU A 90 1.69 5.65 -6.86
CA LEU A 90 2.53 5.73 -8.06
C LEU A 90 2.67 7.15 -8.66
N PRO A 91 1.59 7.94 -8.86
CA PRO A 91 1.74 9.30 -9.41
C PRO A 91 2.61 10.20 -8.52
N ALA A 92 2.43 10.15 -7.21
CA ALA A 92 3.25 10.90 -6.26
C ALA A 92 4.70 10.39 -6.22
N LEU A 93 4.91 9.07 -6.31
CA LEU A 93 6.25 8.47 -6.33
C LEU A 93 7.09 8.93 -7.52
N CYS A 94 6.49 9.18 -8.67
CA CYS A 94 7.20 9.73 -9.83
C CYS A 94 7.86 11.08 -9.53
N HIS A 95 7.19 11.94 -8.75
CA HIS A 95 7.74 13.22 -8.30
C HIS A 95 8.76 13.05 -7.17
N LEU A 96 8.46 12.21 -6.19
CA LEU A 96 9.36 11.95 -5.05
C LEU A 96 10.67 11.27 -5.48
N ALA A 97 10.66 10.46 -6.53
CA ALA A 97 11.84 9.76 -7.02
C ALA A 97 12.91 10.70 -7.63
N VAL A 98 12.53 11.91 -8.06
CA VAL A 98 13.47 12.91 -8.58
C VAL A 98 13.96 13.89 -7.50
N GLU A 99 13.30 13.94 -6.34
CA GLU A 99 13.75 14.75 -5.20
C GLU A 99 14.85 14.03 -4.41
N GLU A 100 15.95 14.73 -4.12
CA GLU A 100 17.16 14.11 -3.55
C GLU A 100 16.89 13.37 -2.23
N ASP A 101 16.20 14.00 -1.29
CA ASP A 101 16.00 13.43 0.03
C ASP A 101 14.93 12.33 0.04
N ALA A 102 13.84 12.52 -0.71
CA ALA A 102 12.83 11.48 -0.88
C ALA A 102 13.41 10.25 -1.62
N ARG A 103 14.24 10.45 -2.64
CA ARG A 103 14.95 9.36 -3.34
C ARG A 103 15.84 8.55 -2.41
N LYS A 104 16.59 9.21 -1.50
CA LYS A 104 17.39 8.50 -0.49
C LYS A 104 16.54 7.64 0.44
N ILE A 105 15.32 8.08 0.76
CA ILE A 105 14.38 7.30 1.57
C ILE A 105 13.86 6.09 0.78
N LEU A 106 13.43 6.31 -0.47
CA LEU A 106 12.94 5.25 -1.36
C LEU A 106 13.97 4.14 -1.55
N LEU A 107 15.24 4.49 -1.75
CA LEU A 107 16.33 3.51 -1.93
C LEU A 107 16.73 2.77 -0.65
N LYS A 108 16.37 3.29 0.53
CA LYS A 108 16.62 2.63 1.82
C LYS A 108 15.50 1.69 2.24
N GLN A 109 14.30 1.90 1.71
CA GLN A 109 13.13 1.07 2.02
C GLN A 109 13.35 -0.35 1.47
N LYS A 110 13.11 -1.35 2.32
CA LYS A 110 13.21 -2.78 1.96
C LYS A 110 11.83 -3.41 1.82
#